data_AF-A0A951DVM5-F1
#
_entry.id   AF-A0A951DVM5-F1
#
_cell.length_a   1.000
_cell.length_b   1.000
_cell.length_c   1.000
_cell.angle_alpha   90.00
_cell.angle_beta   90.00
_cell.angle_gamma   90.00
#
_symmetry.space_group_name_H-M   'P 1'
#
loop_
_entity.id
_entity.type
_entity.pdbx_description
1 polymer ?
#
loop_
_entity_poly.entity_id
_entity_poly.type
_entity_poly.pdbx_seq_one_letter_code
_entity_poly.pdbx_strand_id
1 'polypeptide(L)' 'ADEWLLYSQDSPFSGGARGFSRGSIFSRDGRLVASVAQEGLIRLRRERHAEIAKAVSE' A
#
# COMPACT_ATOMS: atom_id res chain seq x y z
N ALA A 1 -3.39 -1.15 23.29
CA ALA A 1 -2.52 -2.13 22.62
C ALA A 1 -1.18 -2.02 23.32
N ASP A 2 -0.98 -2.92 24.26
CA ASP A 2 -0.04 -2.71 25.37
C ASP A 2 1.24 -3.55 25.15
N GLU A 3 1.18 -4.40 24.12
CA GLU A 3 2.27 -5.22 23.61
C GLU A 3 2.52 -4.94 22.13
N TRP A 4 3.74 -5.27 21.67
CA TRP A 4 4.13 -5.11 20.27
C TRP A 4 3.44 -6.13 19.37
N LEU A 5 3.01 -5.65 18.21
CA LEU A 5 2.48 -6.46 17.11
C LEU A 5 3.31 -6.22 15.85
N LEU A 6 3.62 -7.30 15.11
CA LEU A 6 4.19 -7.22 13.77
C LEU A 6 3.04 -7.08 12.77
N TYR A 7 3.05 -6.04 11.95
CA TYR A 7 2.13 -5.92 10.82
C TYR A 7 2.87 -6.12 9.50
N SER A 8 2.79 -7.33 8.95
CA SER A 8 3.38 -7.68 7.64
C SER A 8 2.40 -7.39 6.52
N GLN A 9 2.82 -6.66 5.49
CA GLN A 9 1.95 -6.18 4.42
C GLN A 9 2.56 -6.46 3.04
N ASP A 10 1.70 -6.74 2.06
CA ASP A 10 2.03 -6.86 0.64
C ASP A 10 0.99 -6.13 -0.24
N SER A 11 1.36 -5.82 -1.48
CA SER A 11 0.48 -5.18 -2.46
C SER A 11 0.53 -5.95 -3.79
N PRO A 12 -0.38 -6.90 -4.00
CA PRO A 12 -0.35 -7.75 -5.18
C PRO A 12 -0.86 -7.06 -6.46
N PHE A 13 -1.56 -5.92 -6.34
CA PHE A 13 -2.09 -5.22 -7.50
C PHE A 13 -2.14 -3.70 -7.33
N SER A 14 -1.72 -2.98 -8.37
CA SER A 14 -2.03 -1.56 -8.57
C SER A 14 -2.39 -1.31 -10.03
N GLY A 15 -3.52 -0.67 -10.28
CA GLY A 15 -4.02 -0.38 -11.61
C GLY A 15 -5.39 0.29 -11.59
N GLY A 16 -5.81 0.91 -12.69
CA GLY A 16 -7.13 1.54 -12.79
C GLY A 16 -7.37 2.65 -11.74
N ALA A 17 -6.32 3.39 -11.39
CA ALA A 17 -6.31 4.36 -10.29
C ALA A 17 -6.62 3.77 -8.90
N ARG A 18 -6.42 2.47 -8.70
CA ARG A 18 -6.64 1.77 -7.44
C ARG A 18 -5.39 0.97 -7.04
N GLY A 19 -5.24 0.74 -5.75
CA GLY A 19 -4.28 -0.20 -5.19
C GLY A 19 -4.98 -1.14 -4.23
N PHE A 20 -4.66 -2.43 -4.34
CA PHE A 20 -5.09 -3.44 -3.40
C PHE A 20 -3.90 -3.87 -2.54
N SER A 21 -4.12 -3.88 -1.23
CA SER A 21 -3.12 -4.28 -0.24
C SER A 21 -3.74 -5.25 0.74
N ARG A 22 -2.91 -6.14 1.27
CA ARG A 22 -3.29 -7.05 2.34
C ARG A 22 -2.25 -6.99 3.44
N GLY A 23 -2.62 -7.49 4.62
CA GLY A 23 -1.64 -7.73 5.65
C GLY A 23 -2.11 -8.69 6.72
N SER A 24 -1.14 -9.10 7.53
CA SER A 24 -1.32 -10.02 8.64
C SER A 24 -0.63 -9.44 9.86
N ILE A 25 -1.36 -9.40 10.97
CA ILE A 25 -0.89 -8.87 12.25
C ILE A 25 -0.58 -10.04 13.18
N PHE A 26 0.64 -10.08 13.72
CA PHE A 26 1.11 -11.15 14.60
C PHE A 26 1.51 -10.60 15.96
N SER A 27 1.29 -11.37 17.02
CA SER A 27 1.89 -11.12 18.33
C SER A 27 3.36 -11.54 18.35
N ARG A 28 4.08 -11.14 19.41
CA ARG A 28 5.51 -11.40 19.58
C ARG A 28 5.86 -12.90 19.56
N ASP A 29 4.95 -13.75 20.00
CA ASP A 29 5.07 -15.22 19.98
C ASP A 29 4.76 -15.84 18.61
N GLY A 30 4.49 -15.02 17.59
CA GLY A 30 4.22 -15.46 16.22
C GLY A 30 2.77 -15.85 15.94
N ARG A 31 1.86 -15.73 16.92
CA ARG A 31 0.44 -16.04 16.69
C ARG A 31 -0.22 -14.98 15.81
N LEU A 32 -0.98 -15.42 14.81
CA LEU A 32 -1.82 -14.53 13.99
C LEU A 32 -2.93 -13.93 14.85
N VAL A 33 -2.98 -12.60 14.89
CA VAL A 33 -3.97 -11.80 15.63
C VAL A 33 -5.09 -11.33 14.72
N ALA A 34 -4.75 -10.87 13.52
CA ALA A 34 -5.73 -10.38 12.56
C ALA A 34 -5.21 -10.48 11.11
N SER A 35 -6.15 -10.51 10.17
CA SER A 35 -5.89 -10.32 8.74
C SER A 35 -6.60 -9.07 8.25
N VAL A 36 -5.99 -8.38 7.30
CA VAL A 36 -6.47 -7.11 6.74
C VAL A 36 -6.49 -7.18 5.23
N ALA A 37 -7.54 -6.61 4.64
CA ALA A 37 -7.63 -6.31 3.23
C ALA A 37 -8.04 -4.84 3.08
N GLN A 38 -7.39 -4.12 2.18
CA GLN A 38 -7.71 -2.73 1.89
C GLN A 38 -7.64 -2.50 0.39
N GLU A 39 -8.60 -1.73 -0.11
CA GLU A 39 -8.53 -1.14 -1.43
C GLU A 39 -8.61 0.38 -1.31
N GLY A 40 -7.73 1.08 -2.03
CA GLY A 40 -7.64 2.53 -1.99
C GLY A 40 -7.53 3.16 -3.37
N LEU A 41 -7.96 4.42 -3.48
CA LEU A 41 -7.73 5.24 -4.66
C LEU A 41 -6.25 5.68 -4.68
N ILE A 42 -5.53 5.38 -5.76
CA ILE A 42 -4.16 5.83 -6.01
C ILE A 42 -4.14 6.52 -7.38
N ARG A 43 -4.09 7.85 -7.39
CA ARG A 43 -4.17 8.64 -8.62
C ARG A 43 -3.02 9.64 -8.71
N LEU A 44 -2.33 9.59 -9.85
CA LEU A 44 -1.33 10.59 -10.20
C LEU A 44 -2.02 11.91 -10.51
N ARG A 45 -1.60 13.00 -9.85
CA ARG A 45 -2.16 14.33 -10.10
C ARG A 45 -1.66 14.84 -11.44
N ARG A 46 -2.58 15.28 -12.31
CA ARG A 46 -2.31 15.70 -13.70
C ARG A 46 -1.18 16.72 -13.84
N GLU A 47 -1.11 17.69 -12.93
CA GLU A 47 -0.10 18.76 -12.95
C GLU A 47 1.33 18.21 -12.85
N ARG A 48 1.55 17.18 -12.03
CA ARG A 48 2.88 16.57 -11.81
C ARG A 48 3.31 15.65 -12.95
N HIS A 49 2.35 15.11 -13.69
CA HIS A 49 2.61 14.24 -14.84
C HIS A 49 3.05 15.01 -16.08
N ALA A 50 2.47 16.18 -16.33
CA ALA A 50 2.88 17.02 -17.45
C ALA A 50 4.34 17.51 -17.27
N GLU A 51 4.71 17.83 -16.04
CA GLU A 51 6.07 18.28 -15.69
C GLU A 51 7.11 17.16 -15.84
N ILE A 52 6.84 15.95 -15.32
CA ILE A 52 7.74 14.79 -15.49
C ILE A 52 7.82 14.37 -16.97
N ALA A 53 6.69 14.29 -17.68
CA ALA A 53 6.69 13.91 -19.10
C ALA A 53 7.53 14.87 -19.95
N LYS A 54 7.48 16.17 -19.64
CA LYS A 54 8.31 17.18 -20.30
C LYS A 54 9.80 17.02 -19.96
N ALA A 55 10.14 16.79 -18.69
CA ALA A 55 11.52 16.64 -18.23
C ALA A 55 12.23 15.37 -18.72
N VAL A 56 11.48 14.33 -19.12
CA VAL A 56 12.05 13.07 -19.65
C VAL A 56 12.13 13.08 -21.19
N SER A 57 11.49 14.07 -21.84
CA SER A 57 11.52 14.25 -23.30
C SER A 57 12.61 15.21 -23.80
N GLU A 58 13.36 15.83 -22.89
CA GLU A 58 14.54 16.66 -23.14
C GLU A 58 15.83 15.86 -22.85
#